data_AF-A0A951I3U9-F1
#
_entry.id   AF-A0A951I3U9-F1
#
_cell.length_a   1.000
_cell.length_b   1.000
_cell.length_c   1.000
_cell.angle_alpha   90.00
_cell.angle_beta   90.00
_cell.angle_gamma   90.00
#
_symmetry.space_group_name_H-M   'P 1'
#
loop_
_entity.id
_entity.type
_entity.pdbx_description
1 polymer ?
#
loop_
_entity_poly.entity_id
_entity_poly.type
_entity_poly.pdbx_seq_one_letter_code
_entity_poly.pdbx_strand_id
1 'polypeptide(L)'
;IVGGIATVVARDQCMEDTSCQIECPVNPKACIVVNTTKKIKSRPAPVRDASFMTNVPGCYIIGDVSGTPLIKNAANEGADVVEHIARELGNGAQPEPKAELDVAIIGVGPAGLSAAIAAKQRNLTCVGIEQDTALSTIAAYPVGKYVFFKPDTMPARGGIMVEGLGDQRERILESWLSAMRASGVRINEGESCKSIRRAEDGDYFTVQTERGAEKEQVTYRARRVVLALGTRGTPMKLRLPGEEMKVTRDGNTEDKVKYKLADPEAYRRKKIIVVGAGNSAIEAAVDLVARREGDRISFRPPEEINEVTLVIRSDMKNDLKFGNKLQVYQCIDEGKIKVYFGTAIKEIRDGEVDLMNARTSEVKATVPNDYIFAMIGGDRPTKFLEAIGIKIG
;
A
#
# COMPACT_ATOMS: atom_id res chain seq x y z
N ILE A 1 13.62 -27.64 -15.77
CA ILE A 1 13.91 -27.86 -17.20
C ILE A 1 12.81 -28.74 -17.76
N VAL A 2 12.17 -28.32 -18.85
CA VAL A 2 11.28 -29.19 -19.64
C VAL A 2 11.89 -29.27 -21.02
N GLY A 3 12.25 -30.47 -21.49
CA GLY A 3 12.85 -30.66 -22.82
C GLY A 3 14.18 -29.93 -23.05
N GLY A 4 15.05 -29.81 -22.04
CA GLY A 4 16.35 -29.14 -22.17
C GLY A 4 16.30 -27.61 -22.10
N ILE A 5 15.11 -27.02 -21.94
CA ILE A 5 14.91 -25.56 -21.87
C ILE A 5 14.53 -25.16 -20.43
N ALA A 6 15.07 -24.02 -19.97
CA ALA A 6 14.62 -23.38 -18.74
C ALA A 6 13.19 -22.84 -18.95
N THR A 7 12.23 -23.50 -18.33
CA THR A 7 10.79 -23.21 -18.49
C THR A 7 10.19 -23.01 -17.11
N VAL A 8 9.34 -21.99 -16.97
CA VAL A 8 8.55 -21.78 -15.76
C VAL A 8 7.50 -22.89 -15.67
N VAL A 9 7.65 -23.81 -14.73
CA VAL A 9 6.81 -25.01 -14.59
C VAL A 9 5.64 -24.84 -13.62
N ALA A 10 5.64 -23.78 -12.81
CA ALA A 10 4.61 -23.46 -11.82
C ALA A 10 4.42 -21.94 -11.76
N ARG A 11 4.02 -21.36 -12.89
CA ARG A 11 3.88 -19.90 -13.07
C ARG A 11 2.84 -19.29 -12.12
N ASP A 12 1.77 -20.04 -11.90
CA ASP A 12 0.67 -19.80 -10.97
C ASP A 12 1.09 -19.78 -9.50
N GLN A 13 2.30 -20.28 -9.20
CA GLN A 13 2.90 -20.24 -7.87
C GLN A 13 3.96 -19.12 -7.74
N CYS A 14 4.11 -18.25 -8.75
CA CYS A 14 5.07 -17.16 -8.71
C CYS A 14 4.66 -16.08 -7.69
N MET A 15 5.39 -16.00 -6.59
CA MET A 15 5.11 -15.07 -5.48
C MET A 15 5.94 -13.77 -5.53
N GLU A 16 6.72 -13.55 -6.60
CA GLU A 16 7.60 -12.37 -6.79
C GLU A 16 8.59 -12.11 -5.64
N ASP A 17 8.84 -13.12 -4.82
CA ASP A 17 9.70 -13.08 -3.64
C ASP A 17 11.16 -13.46 -3.95
N THR A 18 11.48 -13.66 -5.24
CA THR A 18 12.77 -14.13 -5.76
C THR A 18 13.25 -15.48 -5.22
N SER A 19 12.43 -16.22 -4.46
CA SER A 19 12.82 -17.53 -3.89
C SER A 19 13.16 -18.56 -4.97
N CYS A 20 12.49 -18.47 -6.13
CA CYS A 20 12.80 -19.27 -7.31
C CYS A 20 14.22 -19.07 -7.86
N GLN A 21 14.91 -17.99 -7.47
CA GLN A 21 16.31 -17.74 -7.80
C GLN A 21 17.26 -18.71 -7.09
N ILE A 22 16.96 -19.04 -5.83
CA ILE A 22 17.82 -19.86 -4.97
C ILE A 22 17.71 -21.33 -5.37
N GLU A 23 16.50 -21.78 -5.69
CA GLU A 23 16.17 -23.18 -6.00
C GLU A 23 16.37 -23.54 -7.48
N CYS A 24 16.83 -22.61 -8.33
CA CYS A 24 16.93 -22.84 -9.77
C CYS A 24 18.08 -23.82 -10.09
N PRO A 25 17.80 -25.06 -10.56
CA PRO A 25 18.83 -26.09 -10.69
C PRO A 25 19.72 -25.90 -11.94
N VAL A 26 19.54 -24.82 -12.70
CA VAL A 26 20.13 -24.64 -14.04
C VAL A 26 21.10 -23.48 -14.14
N ASN A 27 21.60 -23.00 -12.99
CA ASN A 27 22.53 -21.86 -12.77
C ASN A 27 21.79 -20.68 -12.11
N PRO A 28 22.29 -20.08 -11.01
CA PRO A 28 21.75 -18.84 -10.44
C PRO A 28 21.74 -17.65 -11.42
N LYS A 29 22.37 -17.79 -12.61
CA LYS A 29 22.29 -16.85 -13.73
C LYS A 29 21.11 -17.09 -14.68
N ALA A 30 20.35 -18.17 -14.55
CA ALA A 30 19.08 -18.40 -15.24
C ALA A 30 17.93 -17.74 -14.47
N CYS A 31 18.15 -16.49 -14.05
CA CYS A 31 17.08 -15.56 -13.79
C CYS A 31 16.08 -15.64 -14.97
N ILE A 32 14.86 -15.11 -14.78
CA ILE A 32 14.36 -14.26 -15.84
C ILE A 32 15.39 -13.12 -15.93
N VAL A 33 16.47 -13.35 -16.68
CA VAL A 33 17.30 -12.29 -17.18
C VAL A 33 16.33 -11.59 -18.09
N VAL A 34 15.74 -10.49 -17.61
CA VAL A 34 15.22 -9.50 -18.52
C VAL A 34 16.46 -9.11 -19.31
N ASN A 35 16.68 -9.77 -20.45
CA ASN A 35 17.84 -9.56 -21.30
C ASN A 35 17.59 -8.23 -22.00
N THR A 36 17.72 -7.18 -21.21
CA THR A 36 17.48 -5.82 -21.59
C THR A 36 18.77 -5.09 -21.39
N THR A 37 19.19 -4.39 -22.45
CA THR A 37 20.22 -3.36 -22.37
C THR A 37 19.79 -2.19 -21.48
N LYS A 38 18.52 -2.15 -21.02
CA LYS A 38 18.03 -1.15 -20.08
C LYS A 38 18.54 -1.43 -18.69
N LYS A 39 19.42 -0.55 -18.20
CA LYS A 39 19.78 -0.46 -16.78
C LYS A 39 18.52 -0.39 -15.92
N ILE A 40 18.28 -1.40 -15.09
CA ILE A 40 17.20 -1.38 -14.09
C ILE A 40 17.61 -0.35 -13.04
N LYS A 41 16.90 0.78 -13.01
CA LYS A 41 17.12 1.80 -11.99
C LYS A 41 16.67 1.22 -10.66
N SER A 42 17.53 1.29 -9.64
CA SER A 42 17.12 1.02 -8.27
C SER A 42 15.95 1.93 -7.91
N ARG A 43 15.00 1.40 -7.15
CA ARG A 43 13.91 2.21 -6.62
C ARG A 43 14.52 3.12 -5.56
N PRO A 44 14.36 4.46 -5.67
CA PRO A 44 14.86 5.35 -4.64
C PRO A 44 14.20 5.03 -3.30
N ALA A 45 15.02 4.84 -2.28
CA ALA A 45 14.60 4.46 -0.94
C ALA A 45 15.35 5.29 0.10
N PRO A 46 14.74 5.54 1.27
CA PRO A 46 15.41 6.24 2.35
C PRO A 46 16.66 5.49 2.82
N VAL A 47 17.75 6.22 3.05
CA VAL A 47 18.99 5.64 3.57
C VAL A 47 18.82 5.37 5.07
N ARG A 48 19.09 4.14 5.48
CA ARG A 48 19.13 3.72 6.89
C ARG A 48 20.27 2.73 7.12
N ASP A 49 20.73 2.63 8.36
CA ASP A 49 21.72 1.64 8.78
C ASP A 49 21.09 0.29 9.17
N ALA A 50 21.90 -0.61 9.73
CA ALA A 50 21.46 -1.95 10.14
C ALA A 50 20.55 -1.96 11.38
N SER A 51 20.49 -0.87 12.16
CA SER A 51 19.51 -0.69 13.25
C SER A 51 18.30 0.12 12.80
N PHE A 52 18.15 0.31 11.49
CA PHE A 52 17.05 1.03 10.86
C PHE A 52 17.05 2.54 11.10
N MET A 53 18.12 3.08 11.69
CA MET A 53 18.27 4.51 11.94
C MET A 53 18.58 5.24 10.64
N THR A 54 17.92 6.36 10.41
CA THR A 54 18.18 7.23 9.26
C THR A 54 19.43 8.08 9.51
N ASN A 55 19.79 8.93 8.56
CA ASN A 55 20.81 9.96 8.79
C ASN A 55 20.38 11.07 9.78
N VAL A 56 19.15 11.02 10.31
CA VAL A 56 18.66 11.90 11.37
C VAL A 56 18.69 11.10 12.69
N PRO A 57 19.61 11.40 13.61
CA PRO A 57 19.80 10.61 14.84
C PRO A 57 18.52 10.50 15.66
N GLY A 58 18.16 9.26 16.04
CA GLY A 58 16.94 8.95 16.79
C GLY A 58 15.66 8.87 15.96
N CYS A 59 15.75 9.08 14.64
CA CYS A 59 14.67 8.83 13.68
C CYS A 59 14.94 7.53 12.91
N TYR A 60 14.04 6.57 13.07
CA TYR A 60 14.11 5.23 12.49
C TYR A 60 13.07 5.05 11.40
N ILE A 61 13.32 4.17 10.44
CA ILE A 61 12.39 3.90 9.34
C ILE A 61 12.28 2.41 9.04
N ILE A 62 11.05 1.88 8.97
CA ILE A 62 10.76 0.44 8.86
C ILE A 62 9.62 0.15 7.87
N GLY A 63 9.53 -1.11 7.43
CA GLY A 63 8.48 -1.60 6.54
C GLY A 63 8.65 -1.12 5.10
N ASP A 64 7.60 -1.23 4.26
CA ASP A 64 7.67 -1.04 2.81
C ASP A 64 8.36 0.25 2.33
N VAL A 65 8.27 1.33 3.12
CA VAL A 65 8.88 2.63 2.78
C VAL A 65 10.41 2.54 2.71
N SER A 66 11.02 1.57 3.40
CA SER A 66 12.46 1.26 3.40
C SER A 66 12.91 0.49 2.15
N GLY A 67 11.98 0.04 1.29
CA GLY A 67 12.28 -0.67 0.05
C GLY A 67 12.08 -2.19 0.10
N THR A 68 11.65 -2.75 1.22
CA THR A 68 11.42 -4.21 1.39
C THR A 68 9.92 -4.52 1.58
N PRO A 69 9.14 -4.68 0.50
CA PRO A 69 7.66 -4.73 0.57
C PRO A 69 7.10 -6.10 0.97
N LEU A 70 7.62 -6.71 2.05
CA LEU A 70 7.21 -8.03 2.51
C LEU A 70 6.66 -7.97 3.94
N ILE A 71 5.46 -8.51 4.15
CA ILE A 71 4.73 -8.38 5.41
C ILE A 71 5.50 -8.95 6.61
N LYS A 72 6.14 -10.13 6.47
CA LYS A 72 6.89 -10.72 7.59
C LYS A 72 8.15 -9.91 7.90
N ASN A 73 8.86 -9.44 6.88
CA ASN A 73 9.99 -8.53 7.09
C ASN A 73 9.54 -7.24 7.78
N ALA A 74 8.46 -6.62 7.30
CA ALA A 74 7.90 -5.41 7.88
C ALA A 74 7.53 -5.59 9.36
N ALA A 75 6.86 -6.69 9.70
CA ALA A 75 6.52 -7.03 11.08
C ALA A 75 7.76 -7.28 11.96
N ASN A 76 8.75 -8.01 11.44
CA ASN A 76 10.00 -8.29 12.13
C ASN A 76 10.82 -7.01 12.38
N GLU A 77 10.94 -6.13 11.38
CA GLU A 77 11.60 -4.83 11.51
C GLU A 77 10.97 -3.99 12.62
N GLY A 78 9.64 -4.06 12.78
CA GLY A 78 8.94 -3.39 13.89
C GLY A 78 9.38 -3.89 15.27
N ALA A 79 9.63 -5.19 15.42
CA ALA A 79 10.14 -5.76 16.66
C ALA A 79 11.60 -5.36 16.89
N ASP A 80 12.43 -5.53 15.85
CA ASP A 80 13.87 -5.37 15.92
C ASP A 80 14.26 -3.90 16.19
N VAL A 81 13.55 -2.93 15.58
CA VAL A 81 13.80 -1.50 15.83
C VAL A 81 13.47 -1.11 17.27
N VAL A 82 12.40 -1.66 17.83
CA VAL A 82 12.01 -1.37 19.21
C VAL A 82 12.98 -2.00 20.19
N GLU A 83 13.46 -3.22 19.92
CA GLU A 83 14.49 -3.85 20.74
C GLU A 83 15.75 -3.00 20.78
N HIS A 84 16.14 -2.45 19.62
CA HIS A 84 17.27 -1.53 19.53
C HIS A 84 17.02 -0.26 20.35
N ILE A 85 15.86 0.39 20.19
CA ILE A 85 15.49 1.59 20.97
C ILE A 85 15.48 1.29 22.47
N ALA A 86 14.89 0.17 22.90
CA ALA A 86 14.84 -0.19 24.32
C ALA A 86 16.24 -0.34 24.94
N ARG A 87 17.19 -0.93 24.20
CA ARG A 87 18.60 -1.02 24.63
C ARG A 87 19.27 0.35 24.66
N GLU A 88 19.04 1.15 23.62
CA GLU A 88 19.57 2.52 23.52
C GLU A 88 19.14 3.37 24.73
N LEU A 89 17.84 3.34 25.06
CA LEU A 89 17.26 4.13 26.14
C LEU A 89 17.52 3.53 27.53
N GLY A 90 17.72 2.20 27.63
CA GLY A 90 17.97 1.49 28.89
C GLY A 90 19.44 1.50 29.36
N ASN A 91 20.41 1.67 28.44
CA ASN A 91 21.84 1.61 28.76
C ASN A 91 22.38 2.96 29.31
N GLY A 92 21.81 3.43 30.43
CA GLY A 92 22.31 4.62 31.14
C GLY A 92 22.05 5.94 30.43
N ALA A 93 21.22 5.96 29.38
CA ALA A 93 20.77 7.20 28.75
C ALA A 93 19.99 8.03 29.77
N GLN A 94 20.38 9.31 29.94
CA GLN A 94 19.63 10.18 30.85
C GLN A 94 18.19 10.34 30.35
N PRO A 95 17.20 10.33 31.25
CA PRO A 95 15.83 10.70 30.91
C PRO A 95 15.81 12.09 30.26
N GLU A 96 14.99 12.27 29.24
CA GLU A 96 14.76 13.59 28.64
C GLU A 96 13.47 14.17 29.25
N PRO A 97 13.55 15.10 30.22
CA PRO A 97 12.38 15.57 30.96
C PRO A 97 11.35 16.31 30.10
N LYS A 98 11.74 16.79 28.91
CA LYS A 98 10.83 17.43 27.96
C LYS A 98 10.08 16.45 27.07
N ALA A 99 10.48 15.18 27.04
CA ALA A 99 9.81 14.13 26.28
C ALA A 99 8.80 13.38 27.16
N GLU A 100 7.56 13.31 26.72
CA GLU A 100 6.49 12.56 27.39
C GLU A 100 6.39 11.12 26.88
N LEU A 101 7.08 10.81 25.77
CA LEU A 101 7.14 9.50 25.13
C LEU A 101 8.58 9.07 24.90
N ASP A 102 8.86 7.80 25.08
CA ASP A 102 10.08 7.16 24.60
C ASP A 102 10.06 7.05 23.08
N VAL A 103 8.91 6.68 22.50
CA VAL A 103 8.80 6.48 21.05
C VAL A 103 7.44 6.89 20.48
N ALA A 104 7.46 7.72 19.43
CA ALA A 104 6.29 7.97 18.58
C ALA A 104 6.40 7.15 17.28
N ILE A 105 5.34 6.41 16.95
CA ILE A 105 5.30 5.50 15.81
C ILE A 105 4.31 6.05 14.78
N ILE A 106 4.80 6.40 13.59
CA ILE A 106 4.01 7.07 12.56
C ILE A 106 3.63 6.07 11.46
N GLY A 107 2.33 5.78 11.36
CA GLY A 107 1.75 4.75 10.51
C GLY A 107 1.57 3.43 11.26
N VAL A 108 0.37 2.86 11.20
CA VAL A 108 -0.01 1.62 11.91
C VAL A 108 -0.43 0.56 10.89
N GLY A 109 0.41 0.35 9.89
CA GLY A 109 0.43 -0.86 9.07
C GLY A 109 1.09 -2.04 9.81
N PRO A 110 1.41 -3.15 9.13
CA PRO A 110 2.01 -4.33 9.77
C PRO A 110 3.30 -4.00 10.58
N ALA A 111 4.19 -3.20 10.00
CA ALA A 111 5.43 -2.78 10.67
C ALA A 111 5.17 -1.91 11.91
N GLY A 112 4.34 -0.89 11.77
CA GLY A 112 4.03 0.06 12.83
C GLY A 112 3.23 -0.57 13.96
N LEU A 113 2.27 -1.46 13.65
CA LEU A 113 1.53 -2.20 14.67
C LEU A 113 2.45 -3.15 15.44
N SER A 114 3.32 -3.89 14.75
CA SER A 114 4.32 -4.73 15.39
C SER A 114 5.24 -3.92 16.33
N ALA A 115 5.72 -2.76 15.87
CA ALA A 115 6.51 -1.84 16.69
C ALA A 115 5.74 -1.30 17.90
N ALA A 116 4.47 -0.91 17.73
CA ALA A 116 3.67 -0.35 18.82
C ALA A 116 3.46 -1.39 19.93
N ILE A 117 3.08 -2.61 19.56
CA ILE A 117 2.91 -3.72 20.51
C ILE A 117 4.25 -4.08 21.16
N ALA A 118 5.34 -4.17 20.39
CA ALA A 118 6.67 -4.46 20.95
C ALA A 118 7.12 -3.37 21.93
N ALA A 119 6.85 -2.09 21.64
CA ALA A 119 7.25 -0.98 22.51
C ALA A 119 6.51 -1.08 23.85
N LYS A 120 5.21 -1.40 23.81
CA LYS A 120 4.41 -1.66 25.00
C LYS A 120 4.93 -2.85 25.81
N GLN A 121 5.30 -3.96 25.16
CA GLN A 121 5.89 -5.14 25.81
C GLN A 121 7.23 -4.85 26.49
N ARG A 122 7.97 -3.84 26.00
CA ARG A 122 9.22 -3.36 26.61
C ARG A 122 9.03 -2.23 27.62
N ASN A 123 7.79 -1.97 28.02
CA ASN A 123 7.42 -0.91 28.97
C ASN A 123 7.85 0.48 28.51
N LEU A 124 8.02 0.71 27.20
CA LEU A 124 8.28 2.03 26.66
C LEU A 124 6.98 2.83 26.60
N THR A 125 7.06 4.10 26.97
CA THR A 125 5.96 5.05 26.77
C THR A 125 5.85 5.36 25.27
N CYS A 126 4.73 5.01 24.65
CA CYS A 126 4.59 5.11 23.20
C CYS A 126 3.18 5.50 22.74
N VAL A 127 3.11 6.02 21.52
CA VAL A 127 1.86 6.28 20.79
C VAL A 127 2.03 5.85 19.33
N GLY A 128 1.05 5.12 18.81
CA GLY A 128 0.86 4.92 17.38
C GLY A 128 -0.02 6.03 16.80
N ILE A 129 0.39 6.65 15.70
CA ILE A 129 -0.35 7.71 15.00
C ILE A 129 -0.70 7.19 13.60
N GLU A 130 -1.98 7.06 13.30
CA GLU A 130 -2.50 6.55 12.03
C GLU A 130 -3.50 7.54 11.41
N GLN A 131 -3.28 7.91 10.15
CA GLN A 131 -4.09 8.91 9.46
C GLN A 131 -5.49 8.40 9.09
N ASP A 132 -5.64 7.10 8.88
CA ASP A 132 -6.91 6.43 8.59
C ASP A 132 -7.23 5.51 9.78
N THR A 133 -7.42 4.22 9.55
CA THR A 133 -7.53 3.19 10.59
C THR A 133 -6.30 2.27 10.59
N ALA A 134 -6.05 1.63 11.73
CA ALA A 134 -5.01 0.63 11.88
C ALA A 134 -5.19 -0.46 10.82
N LEU A 135 -4.09 -0.84 10.17
CA LEU A 135 -4.06 -1.84 9.11
C LEU A 135 -4.91 -1.49 7.86
N SER A 136 -5.26 -0.22 7.65
CA SER A 136 -6.06 0.27 6.51
C SER A 136 -5.60 -0.27 5.15
N THR A 137 -4.29 -0.43 4.95
CA THR A 137 -3.73 -1.01 3.72
C THR A 137 -4.15 -2.46 3.49
N ILE A 138 -4.13 -3.29 4.54
CA ILE A 138 -4.55 -4.70 4.45
C ILE A 138 -6.07 -4.78 4.38
N ALA A 139 -6.79 -3.94 5.13
CA ALA A 139 -8.25 -3.84 5.05
C ALA A 139 -8.75 -3.43 3.66
N ALA A 140 -7.96 -2.63 2.92
CA ALA A 140 -8.27 -2.22 1.56
C ALA A 140 -8.00 -3.31 0.50
N TYR A 141 -7.44 -4.45 0.85
CA TYR A 141 -7.36 -5.59 -0.07
C TYR A 141 -8.75 -6.14 -0.37
N PRO A 142 -8.98 -6.76 -1.55
CA PRO A 142 -10.25 -7.43 -1.86
C PRO A 142 -10.67 -8.45 -0.80
N VAL A 143 -11.98 -8.61 -0.61
CA VAL A 143 -12.57 -9.62 0.29
C VAL A 143 -12.09 -11.02 -0.09
N GLY A 144 -11.72 -11.83 0.91
CA GLY A 144 -11.26 -13.21 0.70
C GLY A 144 -9.86 -13.33 0.10
N LYS A 145 -9.14 -12.23 -0.13
CA LYS A 145 -7.77 -12.28 -0.68
C LYS A 145 -6.86 -13.05 0.27
N TYR A 146 -6.16 -14.05 -0.26
CA TYR A 146 -5.07 -14.71 0.45
C TYR A 146 -3.83 -13.82 0.44
N VAL A 147 -3.23 -13.60 1.60
CA VAL A 147 -2.09 -12.70 1.80
C VAL A 147 -0.91 -13.51 2.34
N PHE A 148 0.19 -13.51 1.59
CA PHE A 148 1.37 -14.28 1.92
C PHE A 148 2.29 -13.59 2.93
N PHE A 149 2.86 -14.38 3.85
CA PHE A 149 3.85 -13.96 4.83
C PHE A 149 5.25 -14.41 4.40
N LYS A 150 5.88 -13.61 3.53
CA LYS A 150 7.23 -13.87 3.03
C LYS A 150 8.29 -13.04 3.74
N PRO A 151 9.54 -13.54 3.84
CA PRO A 151 10.00 -14.88 3.40
C PRO A 151 9.56 -15.99 4.37
N ASP A 152 9.37 -17.21 3.87
CA ASP A 152 8.98 -18.38 4.69
C ASP A 152 10.12 -18.91 5.57
N THR A 153 11.36 -18.77 5.11
CA THR A 153 12.59 -19.16 5.82
C THR A 153 12.91 -18.31 7.05
N MET A 154 12.29 -17.13 7.19
CA MET A 154 12.51 -16.25 8.33
C MET A 154 11.52 -16.55 9.45
N PRO A 155 11.99 -16.73 10.70
CA PRO A 155 11.10 -16.85 11.84
C PRO A 155 10.29 -15.56 12.02
N ALA A 156 9.01 -15.71 12.36
CA ALA A 156 8.17 -14.60 12.77
C ALA A 156 8.65 -14.04 14.12
N ARG A 157 8.72 -12.71 14.22
CA ARG A 157 9.09 -11.98 15.43
C ARG A 157 8.20 -10.75 15.56
N GLY A 158 7.98 -10.30 16.79
CA GLY A 158 7.29 -9.04 17.07
C GLY A 158 5.88 -9.18 17.60
N GLY A 159 5.14 -8.08 17.49
CA GLY A 159 3.86 -7.92 18.17
C GLY A 159 2.64 -8.49 17.43
N ILE A 160 2.81 -8.95 16.19
CA ILE A 160 1.73 -9.51 15.37
C ILE A 160 2.10 -10.88 14.80
N MET A 161 1.08 -11.74 14.63
CA MET A 161 1.27 -13.10 14.14
C MET A 161 1.49 -13.12 12.62
N VAL A 162 2.69 -13.48 12.20
CA VAL A 162 3.07 -13.64 10.78
C VAL A 162 3.68 -15.03 10.52
N GLU A 163 3.25 -16.05 11.27
CA GLU A 163 3.71 -17.43 11.13
C GLU A 163 3.10 -18.14 9.92
N GLY A 164 3.83 -19.12 9.38
CA GLY A 164 3.41 -19.89 8.21
C GLY A 164 3.59 -19.14 6.89
N LEU A 165 2.85 -19.58 5.87
CA LEU A 165 2.93 -19.09 4.49
C LEU A 165 2.07 -17.84 4.23
N GLY A 166 1.06 -17.60 5.06
CA GLY A 166 0.02 -16.59 4.83
C GLY A 166 -1.34 -17.04 5.34
N ASP A 167 -2.34 -16.18 5.21
CA ASP A 167 -3.74 -16.49 5.53
C ASP A 167 -4.71 -15.59 4.74
N GLN A 168 -6.02 -15.82 4.84
CA GLN A 168 -7.05 -14.94 4.29
C GLN A 168 -7.05 -13.58 5.00
N ARG A 169 -7.26 -12.50 4.22
CA ARG A 169 -7.29 -11.10 4.68
C ARG A 169 -8.08 -10.94 5.97
N GLU A 170 -9.27 -11.52 6.08
CA GLU A 170 -10.17 -11.40 7.23
C GLU A 170 -9.56 -11.99 8.49
N ARG A 171 -8.99 -13.20 8.41
CA ARG A 171 -8.35 -13.88 9.55
C ARG A 171 -7.12 -13.13 10.03
N ILE A 172 -6.35 -12.57 9.10
CA ILE A 172 -5.18 -11.74 9.40
C ILE A 172 -5.62 -10.49 10.17
N LEU A 173 -6.62 -9.77 9.67
CA LEU A 173 -7.14 -8.56 10.33
C LEU A 173 -7.70 -8.90 11.71
N GLU A 174 -8.48 -9.97 11.83
CA GLU A 174 -9.02 -10.42 13.12
C GLU A 174 -7.90 -10.70 14.12
N SER A 175 -6.90 -11.50 13.71
CA SER A 175 -5.74 -11.84 14.55
C SER A 175 -4.97 -10.61 15.01
N TRP A 176 -4.60 -9.72 14.09
CA TRP A 176 -3.77 -8.57 14.41
C TRP A 176 -4.52 -7.49 15.19
N LEU A 177 -5.79 -7.25 14.90
CA LEU A 177 -6.62 -6.35 15.71
C LEU A 177 -6.88 -6.91 17.11
N SER A 178 -6.96 -8.24 17.25
CA SER A 178 -7.02 -8.90 18.56
C SER A 178 -5.73 -8.68 19.35
N ALA A 179 -4.56 -8.89 18.73
CA ALA A 179 -3.26 -8.62 19.34
C ALA A 179 -3.11 -7.14 19.75
N MET A 180 -3.56 -6.22 18.90
CA MET A 180 -3.61 -4.78 19.20
C MET A 180 -4.41 -4.51 20.48
N ARG A 181 -5.67 -5.00 20.55
CA ARG A 181 -6.54 -4.82 21.72
C ARG A 181 -5.95 -5.44 22.98
N ALA A 182 -5.43 -6.67 22.88
CA ALA A 182 -4.85 -7.40 24.01
C ALA A 182 -3.60 -6.72 24.57
N SER A 183 -2.81 -6.04 23.72
CA SER A 183 -1.60 -5.33 24.15
C SER A 183 -1.89 -4.07 24.98
N GLY A 184 -3.09 -3.48 24.84
CA GLY A 184 -3.41 -2.18 25.45
C GLY A 184 -2.52 -1.03 24.96
N VAL A 185 -1.93 -1.15 23.77
CA VAL A 185 -1.14 -0.07 23.16
C VAL A 185 -2.06 1.10 22.76
N ARG A 186 -1.58 2.33 22.97
CA ARG A 186 -2.30 3.54 22.54
C ARG A 186 -2.07 3.78 21.05
N ILE A 187 -3.13 3.69 20.26
CA ILE A 187 -3.14 4.05 18.84
C ILE A 187 -4.20 5.13 18.63
N ASN A 188 -3.81 6.23 17.99
CA ASN A 188 -4.73 7.29 17.57
C ASN A 188 -4.97 7.12 16.07
N GLU A 189 -6.17 6.62 15.73
CA GLU A 189 -6.69 6.58 14.36
C GLU A 189 -7.28 7.94 13.98
N GLY A 190 -7.39 8.21 12.68
CA GLY A 190 -7.85 9.50 12.16
C GLY A 190 -6.93 10.67 12.52
N GLU A 191 -5.64 10.41 12.77
CA GLU A 191 -4.65 11.39 13.17
C GLU A 191 -3.45 11.40 12.20
N SER A 192 -3.29 12.49 11.46
CA SER A 192 -2.29 12.62 10.41
C SER A 192 -1.06 13.38 10.90
N CYS A 193 0.11 12.74 10.89
CA CYS A 193 1.37 13.42 11.17
C CYS A 193 1.75 14.40 10.05
N LYS A 194 1.99 15.66 10.42
CA LYS A 194 2.29 16.76 9.50
C LYS A 194 3.74 17.17 9.51
N SER A 195 4.40 17.15 10.67
CA SER A 195 5.80 17.51 10.78
C SER A 195 6.48 16.77 11.93
N ILE A 196 7.78 16.51 11.75
CA ILE A 196 8.66 15.94 12.76
C ILE A 196 9.94 16.75 12.75
N ARG A 197 10.28 17.34 13.89
CA ARG A 197 11.49 18.16 14.04
C ARG A 197 12.26 17.71 15.25
N ARG A 198 13.57 17.49 15.10
CA ARG A 198 14.45 17.30 16.24
C ARG A 198 14.54 18.62 17.01
N ALA A 199 14.44 18.54 18.32
CA ALA A 199 14.54 19.71 19.18
C ALA A 199 15.97 20.27 19.19
N GLU A 200 16.09 21.58 19.35
CA GLU A 200 17.38 22.26 19.54
C GLU A 200 17.84 22.24 21.01
N ASP A 201 16.92 21.96 21.94
CA ASP A 201 17.09 22.16 23.38
C ASP A 201 16.98 20.86 24.21
N GLY A 202 17.22 19.71 23.58
CA GLY A 202 17.18 18.38 24.19
C GLY A 202 17.34 17.24 23.18
N ASP A 203 17.33 15.99 23.67
CA ASP A 203 17.39 14.78 22.84
C ASP A 203 15.99 14.18 22.62
N TYR A 204 15.15 14.94 21.92
CA TYR A 204 13.79 14.54 21.56
C TYR A 204 13.34 15.16 20.23
N PHE A 205 12.19 14.72 19.78
CA PHE A 205 11.47 15.21 18.60
C PHE A 205 10.16 15.86 19.01
N THR A 206 9.83 16.95 18.35
CA THR A 206 8.47 17.50 18.32
C THR A 206 7.74 16.91 17.10
N VAL A 207 6.65 16.19 17.35
CA VAL A 207 5.79 15.60 16.32
C VAL A 207 4.48 16.36 16.30
N GLN A 208 4.18 17.04 15.19
CA GLN A 208 2.93 17.78 15.00
C GLN A 208 1.95 16.96 14.16
N THR A 209 0.70 16.88 14.59
CA THR A 209 -0.36 16.09 13.96
C THR A 209 -1.66 16.87 13.84
N GLU A 210 -2.53 16.42 12.93
CA GLU A 210 -3.92 16.87 12.81
C GLU A 210 -4.86 15.70 13.12
N ARG A 211 -5.75 15.85 14.10
CA ARG A 211 -6.71 14.81 14.50
C ARG A 211 -8.13 15.13 14.04
N GLY A 212 -8.80 14.11 13.53
CA GLY A 212 -10.23 14.14 13.21
C GLY A 212 -10.60 15.03 12.03
N ALA A 213 -11.90 15.11 11.74
CA ALA A 213 -12.43 15.91 10.63
C ALA A 213 -12.19 17.42 10.81
N GLU A 214 -12.16 17.89 12.06
CA GLU A 214 -11.92 19.29 12.43
C GLU A 214 -10.43 19.68 12.35
N LYS A 215 -9.53 18.72 12.10
CA LYS A 215 -8.08 18.92 12.01
C LYS A 215 -7.50 19.59 13.26
N GLU A 216 -7.90 19.11 14.43
CA GLU A 216 -7.37 19.56 15.71
C GLU A 216 -5.84 19.39 15.71
N GLN A 217 -5.11 20.47 15.98
CA GLN A 217 -3.65 20.45 16.01
C GLN A 217 -3.19 19.85 17.34
N VAL A 218 -2.44 18.75 17.28
CA VAL A 218 -1.87 18.08 18.45
C VAL A 218 -0.35 18.05 18.32
N THR A 219 0.36 18.15 19.44
CA THR A 219 1.82 18.08 19.48
C THR A 219 2.26 17.03 20.50
N TYR A 220 3.18 16.17 20.09
CA TYR A 220 3.85 15.20 20.95
C TYR A 220 5.33 15.50 21.07
N ARG A 221 5.90 15.14 22.21
CA ARG A 221 7.35 15.15 22.43
C ARG A 221 7.86 13.75 22.71
N ALA A 222 8.63 13.19 21.77
CA ALA A 222 9.11 11.82 21.86
C ALA A 222 10.63 11.75 21.74
N ARG A 223 11.29 10.92 22.57
CA ARG A 223 12.75 10.74 22.50
C ARG A 223 13.18 10.17 21.15
N ARG A 224 12.44 9.19 20.63
CA ARG A 224 12.66 8.54 19.35
C ARG A 224 11.40 8.57 18.49
N VAL A 225 11.60 8.48 17.18
CA VAL A 225 10.51 8.40 16.20
C VAL A 225 10.74 7.20 15.29
N VAL A 226 9.71 6.39 15.07
CA VAL A 226 9.70 5.28 14.11
C VAL A 226 8.73 5.60 12.98
N LEU A 227 9.24 5.68 11.75
CA LEU A 227 8.46 5.92 10.54
C LEU A 227 8.08 4.59 9.88
N ALA A 228 6.79 4.26 9.90
CA ALA A 228 6.19 3.04 9.35
C ALA A 228 5.07 3.37 8.32
N LEU A 229 5.31 4.38 7.48
CA LEU A 229 4.33 5.04 6.61
C LEU A 229 3.83 4.19 5.42
N GLY A 230 4.50 3.07 5.12
CA GLY A 230 4.27 2.30 3.90
C GLY A 230 4.55 3.09 2.62
N THR A 231 4.15 2.54 1.46
CA THR A 231 4.37 3.20 0.15
C THR A 231 3.09 3.59 -0.58
N ARG A 232 1.92 3.24 -0.04
CA ARG A 232 0.62 3.66 -0.62
C ARG A 232 0.39 5.16 -0.48
N GLY A 233 0.81 5.75 0.64
CA GLY A 233 0.62 7.17 0.93
C GLY A 233 -0.84 7.63 0.80
N THR A 234 -1.04 8.93 0.64
CA THR A 234 -2.35 9.49 0.30
C THR A 234 -2.65 9.20 -1.18
N PRO A 235 -3.85 8.65 -1.53
CA PRO A 235 -4.22 8.44 -2.93
C PRO A 235 -4.10 9.74 -3.73
N MET A 236 -3.46 9.66 -4.90
CA MET A 236 -3.43 10.80 -5.81
C MET A 236 -4.86 11.08 -6.29
N LYS A 237 -5.27 12.34 -6.19
CA LYS A 237 -6.59 12.82 -6.60
C LYS A 237 -6.61 13.19 -8.09
N LEU A 238 -7.77 13.06 -8.74
CA LEU A 238 -7.94 13.44 -10.14
C LEU A 238 -7.81 14.96 -10.33
N ARG A 239 -8.22 15.74 -9.33
CA ARG A 239 -8.32 17.20 -9.30
C ARG A 239 -9.17 17.74 -10.45
N LEU A 240 -10.36 17.16 -10.61
CA LEU A 240 -11.29 17.49 -11.70
C LEU A 240 -12.64 17.99 -11.18
N PRO A 241 -13.37 18.81 -11.96
CA PRO A 241 -14.75 19.17 -11.64
C PRO A 241 -15.63 17.92 -11.50
N GLY A 242 -16.42 17.87 -10.42
CA GLY A 242 -17.31 16.75 -10.11
C GLY A 242 -16.64 15.55 -9.42
N GLU A 243 -15.35 15.63 -9.08
CA GLU A 243 -14.65 14.54 -8.39
C GLU A 243 -15.22 14.20 -7.01
N GLU A 244 -15.62 15.21 -6.24
CA GLU A 244 -16.18 15.05 -4.88
C GLU A 244 -17.68 14.76 -4.88
N MET A 245 -18.25 14.45 -6.05
CA MET A 245 -19.68 14.20 -6.20
C MET A 245 -20.12 12.95 -5.44
N LYS A 246 -21.21 13.10 -4.68
CA LYS A 246 -21.95 11.98 -4.12
C LYS A 246 -23.09 11.58 -5.02
N VAL A 247 -23.29 10.28 -5.17
CA VAL A 247 -24.37 9.71 -5.98
C VAL A 247 -25.19 8.76 -5.12
N THR A 248 -26.52 8.82 -5.29
CA THR A 248 -27.43 7.83 -4.72
C THR A 248 -27.71 6.78 -5.77
N ARG A 249 -27.35 5.53 -5.49
CA ARG A 249 -27.59 4.37 -6.34
C ARG A 249 -28.02 3.21 -5.44
N ASP A 250 -29.05 2.47 -5.87
CA ASP A 250 -29.59 1.31 -5.11
C ASP A 250 -29.91 1.64 -3.63
N GLY A 251 -30.37 2.86 -3.36
CA GLY A 251 -30.73 3.34 -2.01
C GLY A 251 -29.56 3.81 -1.14
N ASN A 252 -28.31 3.69 -1.61
CA ASN A 252 -27.12 4.09 -0.88
C ASN A 252 -26.51 5.36 -1.49
N THR A 253 -26.08 6.29 -0.63
CA THR A 253 -25.37 7.52 -1.05
C THR A 253 -23.89 7.39 -0.76
N GLU A 254 -23.08 7.49 -1.80
CA GLU A 254 -21.63 7.29 -1.72
C GLU A 254 -20.87 8.16 -2.73
N ASP A 255 -19.55 8.24 -2.58
CA ASP A 255 -18.70 8.97 -3.52
C ASP A 255 -18.73 8.29 -4.90
N LYS A 256 -18.96 9.08 -5.95
CA LYS A 256 -18.91 8.61 -7.35
C LYS A 256 -17.49 8.20 -7.74
N VAL A 257 -16.51 8.99 -7.31
CA VAL A 257 -15.08 8.71 -7.52
C VAL A 257 -14.51 8.00 -6.30
N LYS A 258 -14.06 6.77 -6.52
CA LYS A 258 -13.46 5.92 -5.50
C LYS A 258 -11.99 5.68 -5.82
N TYR A 259 -11.18 5.62 -4.77
CA TYR A 259 -9.73 5.41 -4.87
C TYR A 259 -9.29 4.00 -4.45
N LYS A 260 -10.27 3.13 -4.18
CA LYS A 260 -10.11 1.73 -3.77
C LYS A 260 -11.30 0.91 -4.22
N LEU A 261 -11.06 -0.33 -4.62
CA LEU A 261 -12.09 -1.35 -4.85
C LEU A 261 -11.96 -2.40 -3.74
N ALA A 262 -12.74 -2.25 -2.67
CA ALA A 262 -12.69 -3.14 -1.52
C ALA A 262 -13.50 -4.43 -1.74
N ASP A 263 -14.67 -4.30 -2.38
CA ASP A 263 -15.53 -5.42 -2.74
C ASP A 263 -16.06 -5.25 -4.18
N PRO A 264 -15.56 -6.05 -5.13
CA PRO A 264 -16.09 -6.08 -6.49
C PRO A 264 -17.54 -6.60 -6.58
N GLU A 265 -17.99 -7.46 -5.65
CA GLU A 265 -19.33 -8.06 -5.68
C GLU A 265 -20.44 -7.06 -5.33
N ALA A 266 -20.08 -5.92 -4.74
CA ALA A 266 -20.99 -4.81 -4.46
C ALA A 266 -21.48 -4.08 -5.73
N TYR A 267 -20.85 -4.32 -6.88
CA TYR A 267 -21.19 -3.66 -8.15
C TYR A 267 -21.73 -4.68 -9.15
N ARG A 268 -22.99 -4.50 -9.55
CA ARG A 268 -23.67 -5.35 -10.52
C ARG A 268 -24.42 -4.51 -11.54
N ARG A 269 -24.26 -4.84 -12.83
CA ARG A 269 -24.88 -4.13 -13.96
C ARG A 269 -24.66 -2.61 -13.92
N LYS A 270 -23.46 -2.19 -13.53
CA LYS A 270 -23.05 -0.77 -13.49
C LYS A 270 -22.16 -0.42 -14.68
N LYS A 271 -22.20 0.84 -15.09
CA LYS A 271 -21.27 1.45 -16.04
C LYS A 271 -20.10 2.05 -15.29
N ILE A 272 -18.95 1.38 -15.32
CA ILE A 272 -17.82 1.72 -14.46
C ILE A 272 -16.61 2.14 -15.29
N ILE A 273 -16.00 3.24 -14.90
CA ILE A 273 -14.72 3.68 -15.47
C ILE A 273 -13.61 3.37 -14.46
N VAL A 274 -12.59 2.66 -14.91
CA VAL A 274 -11.35 2.47 -14.14
C VAL A 274 -10.27 3.33 -14.76
N VAL A 275 -9.66 4.21 -13.97
CA VAL A 275 -8.58 5.10 -14.40
C VAL A 275 -7.26 4.61 -13.84
N GLY A 276 -6.29 4.35 -14.70
CA GLY A 276 -4.95 3.93 -14.30
C GLY A 276 -4.40 2.79 -15.13
N ALA A 277 -3.09 2.54 -14.97
CA ALA A 277 -2.34 1.63 -15.85
C ALA A 277 -1.42 0.65 -15.08
N GLY A 278 -1.45 0.68 -13.74
CA GLY A 278 -0.66 -0.20 -12.88
C GLY A 278 -1.46 -1.40 -12.38
N ASN A 279 -0.81 -2.32 -11.66
CA ASN A 279 -1.42 -3.58 -11.22
C ASN A 279 -2.76 -3.40 -10.53
N SER A 280 -2.90 -2.44 -9.61
CA SER A 280 -4.17 -2.21 -8.92
C SER A 280 -5.31 -1.73 -9.82
N ALA A 281 -5.01 -0.97 -10.88
CA ALA A 281 -6.02 -0.55 -11.86
C ALA A 281 -6.46 -1.74 -12.72
N ILE A 282 -5.49 -2.54 -13.15
CA ILE A 282 -5.75 -3.72 -13.97
C ILE A 282 -6.51 -4.80 -13.19
N GLU A 283 -6.12 -5.06 -11.94
CA GLU A 283 -6.83 -5.95 -11.03
C GLU A 283 -8.28 -5.51 -10.86
N ALA A 284 -8.51 -4.24 -10.53
CA ALA A 284 -9.85 -3.70 -10.35
C ALA A 284 -10.71 -3.82 -11.62
N ALA A 285 -10.16 -3.50 -12.79
CA ALA A 285 -10.90 -3.60 -14.05
C ALA A 285 -11.32 -5.04 -14.36
N VAL A 286 -10.45 -6.02 -14.09
CA VAL A 286 -10.75 -7.45 -14.26
C VAL A 286 -11.76 -7.93 -13.22
N ASP A 287 -11.61 -7.55 -11.94
CA ASP A 287 -12.47 -8.02 -10.84
C ASP A 287 -13.92 -7.54 -10.97
N LEU A 288 -14.12 -6.40 -11.64
CA LEU A 288 -15.44 -5.85 -11.95
C LEU A 288 -16.17 -6.61 -13.07
N VAL A 289 -15.47 -7.38 -13.91
CA VAL A 289 -16.07 -8.17 -15.01
C VAL A 289 -15.94 -9.68 -14.82
N ALA A 290 -15.06 -10.13 -13.93
CA ALA A 290 -14.75 -11.54 -13.71
C ALA A 290 -14.46 -11.85 -12.24
N ARG A 291 -14.56 -13.12 -11.89
CA ARG A 291 -14.10 -13.69 -10.62
C ARG A 291 -12.78 -14.41 -10.84
N ARG A 292 -11.92 -14.39 -9.83
CA ARG A 292 -10.60 -15.03 -9.88
C ARG A 292 -10.61 -16.35 -9.13
N GLU A 293 -10.06 -17.37 -9.77
CA GLU A 293 -9.78 -18.67 -9.17
C GLU A 293 -8.31 -19.01 -9.47
N GLY A 294 -7.43 -18.59 -8.57
CA GLY A 294 -5.99 -18.57 -8.82
C GLY A 294 -5.66 -17.67 -10.02
N ASP A 295 -5.02 -18.24 -11.03
CA ASP A 295 -4.64 -17.55 -12.27
C ASP A 295 -5.77 -17.47 -13.31
N ARG A 296 -6.86 -18.22 -13.10
CA ARG A 296 -7.99 -18.26 -14.02
C ARG A 296 -8.99 -17.17 -13.67
N ILE A 297 -9.64 -16.65 -14.71
CA ILE A 297 -10.77 -15.75 -14.57
C ILE A 297 -12.01 -16.42 -15.16
N SER A 298 -13.14 -16.28 -14.45
CA SER A 298 -14.47 -16.65 -14.92
C SER A 298 -15.29 -15.37 -15.05
N PHE A 299 -15.77 -15.06 -16.25
CA PHE A 299 -16.58 -13.86 -16.43
C PHE A 299 -17.86 -13.93 -15.60
N ARG A 300 -18.24 -12.80 -15.03
CA ARG A 300 -19.53 -12.66 -14.36
C ARG A 300 -20.64 -12.96 -15.37
N PRO A 301 -21.76 -13.58 -14.94
CA PRO A 301 -22.84 -13.90 -15.85
C PRO A 301 -23.55 -12.60 -16.33
N PRO A 302 -24.26 -12.64 -17.48
CA PRO A 302 -24.85 -11.44 -18.10
C PRO A 302 -25.75 -10.61 -17.17
N GLU A 303 -26.43 -11.25 -16.23
CA GLU A 303 -27.32 -10.63 -15.23
C GLU A 303 -26.56 -9.87 -14.12
N GLU A 304 -25.24 -10.03 -14.03
CA GLU A 304 -24.38 -9.39 -13.03
C GLU A 304 -23.28 -8.52 -13.61
N ILE A 305 -22.79 -8.86 -14.81
CA ILE A 305 -21.58 -8.26 -15.38
C ILE A 305 -21.69 -6.75 -15.53
N ASN A 306 -20.62 -6.04 -15.18
CA ASN A 306 -20.51 -4.60 -15.31
C ASN A 306 -20.02 -4.22 -16.71
N GLU A 307 -20.42 -3.04 -17.19
CA GLU A 307 -19.84 -2.42 -18.38
C GLU A 307 -18.59 -1.64 -17.95
N VAL A 308 -17.39 -2.21 -18.17
CA VAL A 308 -16.13 -1.61 -17.69
C VAL A 308 -15.36 -0.93 -18.81
N THR A 309 -15.03 0.34 -18.59
CA THR A 309 -14.13 1.13 -19.44
C THR A 309 -12.84 1.43 -18.70
N LEU A 310 -11.71 0.94 -19.22
CA LEU A 310 -10.37 1.22 -18.72
C LEU A 310 -9.76 2.43 -19.43
N VAL A 311 -9.52 3.51 -18.70
CA VAL A 311 -8.94 4.77 -19.21
C VAL A 311 -7.47 4.86 -18.81
N ILE A 312 -6.60 4.89 -19.81
CA ILE A 312 -5.14 4.92 -19.66
C ILE A 312 -4.60 6.21 -20.30
N ARG A 313 -3.96 7.06 -19.48
CA ARG A 313 -3.43 8.35 -19.92
C ARG A 313 -2.34 8.25 -21.00
N SER A 314 -1.56 7.18 -20.98
CA SER A 314 -0.46 6.94 -21.91
C SER A 314 -0.43 5.46 -22.29
N ASP A 315 0.51 4.70 -21.74
CA ASP A 315 0.67 3.26 -21.96
C ASP A 315 0.46 2.49 -20.66
N MET A 316 0.28 1.18 -20.78
CA MET A 316 0.35 0.25 -19.65
C MET A 316 1.73 0.34 -18.96
N LYS A 317 1.77 0.19 -17.63
CA LYS A 317 3.07 0.24 -16.94
C LYS A 317 3.93 -0.98 -17.27
N ASN A 318 5.24 -0.76 -17.32
CA ASN A 318 6.23 -1.81 -17.60
C ASN A 318 6.36 -2.85 -16.47
N ASP A 319 5.97 -2.49 -15.24
CA ASP A 319 5.99 -3.33 -14.05
C ASP A 319 4.65 -4.05 -13.81
N LEU A 320 3.79 -4.13 -14.83
CA LEU A 320 2.60 -4.98 -14.77
C LEU A 320 2.98 -6.45 -14.63
N LYS A 321 2.39 -7.08 -13.62
CA LYS A 321 2.54 -8.51 -13.39
C LYS A 321 2.03 -9.27 -14.60
N PHE A 322 2.75 -10.31 -14.98
CA PHE A 322 2.44 -11.04 -16.21
C PHE A 322 1.05 -11.72 -16.17
N GLY A 323 0.61 -12.19 -15.00
CA GLY A 323 -0.76 -12.70 -14.79
C GLY A 323 -1.83 -11.61 -15.04
N ASN A 324 -1.68 -10.45 -14.40
CA ASN A 324 -2.58 -9.30 -14.59
C ASN A 324 -2.64 -8.86 -16.05
N LYS A 325 -1.48 -8.83 -16.73
CA LYS A 325 -1.39 -8.49 -18.15
C LYS A 325 -2.16 -9.49 -19.02
N LEU A 326 -2.02 -10.79 -18.78
CA LEU A 326 -2.73 -11.82 -19.54
C LEU A 326 -4.25 -11.70 -19.37
N GLN A 327 -4.71 -11.57 -18.12
CA GLN A 327 -6.13 -11.52 -17.81
C GLN A 327 -6.82 -10.27 -18.36
N VAL A 328 -6.16 -9.10 -18.31
CA VAL A 328 -6.77 -7.90 -18.89
C VAL A 328 -6.84 -7.96 -20.41
N TYR A 329 -5.84 -8.55 -21.08
CA TYR A 329 -5.93 -8.76 -22.52
C TYR A 329 -7.05 -9.74 -22.87
N GLN A 330 -7.19 -10.84 -22.12
CA GLN A 330 -8.32 -11.75 -22.29
C GLN A 330 -9.66 -11.01 -22.16
N CYS A 331 -9.82 -10.16 -21.15
CA CYS A 331 -11.03 -9.36 -20.99
C CYS A 331 -11.26 -8.36 -22.15
N ILE A 332 -10.20 -7.79 -22.72
CA ILE A 332 -10.28 -6.86 -23.85
C ILE A 332 -10.65 -7.61 -25.13
N ASP A 333 -9.98 -8.73 -25.41
CA ASP A 333 -10.17 -9.54 -26.62
C ASP A 333 -11.58 -10.16 -26.67
N GLU A 334 -12.11 -10.56 -25.50
CA GLU A 334 -13.49 -11.05 -25.33
C GLU A 334 -14.54 -9.92 -25.27
N GLY A 335 -14.13 -8.67 -25.45
CA GLY A 335 -15.01 -7.49 -25.46
C GLY A 335 -15.65 -7.15 -24.12
N LYS A 336 -15.13 -7.70 -23.00
CA LYS A 336 -15.64 -7.45 -21.65
C LYS A 336 -15.12 -6.15 -21.04
N ILE A 337 -13.94 -5.70 -21.46
CA ILE A 337 -13.36 -4.41 -21.06
C ILE A 337 -13.09 -3.57 -22.30
N LYS A 338 -13.65 -2.36 -22.33
CA LYS A 338 -13.29 -1.35 -23.34
C LYS A 338 -12.08 -0.56 -22.85
N VAL A 339 -11.05 -0.39 -23.68
CA VAL A 339 -9.84 0.36 -23.29
C VAL A 339 -9.67 1.63 -24.13
N TYR A 340 -9.30 2.74 -23.47
CA TYR A 340 -8.90 3.98 -24.12
C TYR A 340 -7.48 4.37 -23.71
N PHE A 341 -6.54 4.30 -24.66
CA PHE A 341 -5.18 4.81 -24.50
C PHE A 341 -5.07 6.28 -24.90
N GLY A 342 -4.12 7.00 -24.30
CA GLY A 342 -3.92 8.42 -24.57
C GLY A 342 -5.10 9.30 -24.13
N THR A 343 -5.91 8.83 -23.18
CA THR A 343 -7.18 9.45 -22.78
C THR A 343 -7.18 9.78 -21.29
N ALA A 344 -7.80 10.90 -20.93
CA ALA A 344 -8.04 11.32 -19.56
C ALA A 344 -9.51 11.76 -19.39
N ILE A 345 -9.96 11.90 -18.15
CA ILE A 345 -11.26 12.51 -17.84
C ILE A 345 -11.08 14.02 -17.78
N LYS A 346 -12.01 14.76 -18.38
CA LYS A 346 -12.06 16.23 -18.32
C LYS A 346 -13.00 16.73 -17.23
N GLU A 347 -14.20 16.17 -17.19
CA GLU A 347 -15.28 16.58 -16.29
C GLU A 347 -16.15 15.38 -15.93
N ILE A 348 -16.68 15.40 -14.70
CA ILE A 348 -17.53 14.36 -14.14
C ILE A 348 -18.91 14.95 -13.85
N ARG A 349 -19.96 14.34 -14.40
CA ARG A 349 -21.37 14.67 -14.15
C ARG A 349 -22.09 13.44 -13.58
N ASP A 350 -23.32 13.58 -13.10
CA ASP A 350 -24.03 12.50 -12.36
C ASP A 350 -24.17 11.20 -13.18
N GLY A 351 -24.58 11.29 -14.44
CA GLY A 351 -24.79 10.11 -15.30
C GLY A 351 -23.70 9.85 -16.33
N GLU A 352 -22.70 10.71 -16.47
CA GLU A 352 -21.75 10.68 -17.58
C GLU A 352 -20.43 11.40 -17.27
N VAL A 353 -19.42 11.16 -18.11
CA VAL A 353 -18.14 11.86 -18.06
C VAL A 353 -17.67 12.26 -19.45
N ASP A 354 -16.92 13.36 -19.53
CA ASP A 354 -16.19 13.72 -20.75
C ASP A 354 -14.80 13.12 -20.75
N LEU A 355 -14.52 12.36 -21.80
CA LEU A 355 -13.20 11.85 -22.11
C LEU A 355 -12.49 12.81 -23.06
N MET A 356 -11.25 13.14 -22.73
CA MET A 356 -10.40 14.02 -23.54
C MET A 356 -9.10 13.34 -23.93
N ASN A 357 -8.49 13.84 -25.01
CA ASN A 357 -7.11 13.55 -25.34
C ASN A 357 -6.20 14.01 -24.19
N ALA A 358 -5.40 13.09 -23.65
CA ALA A 358 -4.52 13.37 -22.52
C ALA A 358 -3.39 14.37 -22.81
N ARG A 359 -3.10 14.65 -24.09
CA ARG A 359 -2.06 15.59 -24.52
C ARG A 359 -2.62 16.92 -25.00
N THR A 360 -3.73 16.91 -25.75
CA THR A 360 -4.22 18.11 -26.45
C THR A 360 -5.36 18.83 -25.74
N SER A 361 -5.97 18.25 -24.71
CA SER A 361 -7.09 18.94 -24.03
C SER A 361 -8.46 18.66 -24.66
N GLU A 362 -8.46 18.15 -25.89
CA GLU A 362 -9.61 18.05 -26.77
C GLU A 362 -10.58 16.97 -26.29
N VAL A 363 -11.86 17.33 -26.14
CA VAL A 363 -12.93 16.38 -25.78
C VAL A 363 -13.17 15.46 -26.97
N LYS A 364 -13.07 14.15 -26.74
CA LYS A 364 -13.26 13.13 -27.77
C LYS A 364 -14.62 12.46 -27.70
N ALA A 365 -15.16 12.30 -26.49
CA ALA A 365 -16.41 11.60 -26.28
C ALA A 365 -17.00 11.94 -24.91
N THR A 366 -18.31 11.88 -24.81
CA THR A 366 -19.04 11.82 -23.55
C THR A 366 -19.57 10.41 -23.38
N VAL A 367 -19.31 9.76 -22.24
CA VAL A 367 -19.68 8.37 -21.99
C VAL A 367 -20.55 8.25 -20.74
N PRO A 368 -21.62 7.43 -20.76
CA PRO A 368 -22.44 7.19 -19.58
C PRO A 368 -21.62 6.44 -18.51
N ASN A 369 -21.81 6.82 -17.26
CA ASN A 369 -21.01 6.31 -16.15
C ASN A 369 -21.73 6.45 -14.80
N ASP A 370 -21.77 5.36 -14.04
CA ASP A 370 -22.25 5.31 -12.66
C ASP A 370 -21.14 5.59 -11.65
N TYR A 371 -19.97 4.95 -11.81
CA TYR A 371 -18.86 5.00 -10.86
C TYR A 371 -17.50 5.11 -11.53
N ILE A 372 -16.55 5.77 -10.85
CA ILE A 372 -15.17 5.90 -11.30
C ILE A 372 -14.24 5.33 -10.24
N PHE A 373 -13.43 4.34 -10.59
CA PHE A 373 -12.32 3.88 -9.77
C PHE A 373 -11.01 4.50 -10.25
N ALA A 374 -10.57 5.55 -9.56
CA ALA A 374 -9.32 6.26 -9.82
C ALA A 374 -8.13 5.52 -9.17
N MET A 375 -7.69 4.45 -9.83
CA MET A 375 -6.59 3.57 -9.40
C MET A 375 -5.23 4.10 -9.87
N ILE A 376 -4.97 5.38 -9.63
CA ILE A 376 -3.83 6.12 -10.21
C ILE A 376 -2.57 6.09 -9.34
N GLY A 377 -2.61 5.45 -8.17
CA GLY A 377 -1.51 5.37 -7.20
C GLY A 377 -1.63 6.41 -6.09
N GLY A 378 -0.60 6.54 -5.26
CA GLY A 378 -0.55 7.53 -4.19
C GLY A 378 0.78 8.25 -4.13
N ASP A 379 0.77 9.41 -3.47
CA ASP A 379 1.97 10.20 -3.26
C ASP A 379 2.91 9.45 -2.31
N ARG A 380 4.13 9.21 -2.77
CA ARG A 380 5.18 8.68 -1.87
C ARG A 380 5.46 9.72 -0.79
N PRO A 381 5.79 9.30 0.44
CA PRO A 381 6.12 10.25 1.51
C PRO A 381 7.48 10.94 1.31
N THR A 382 8.07 10.96 0.10
CA THR A 382 9.39 11.52 -0.19
C THR A 382 9.55 12.95 0.32
N LYS A 383 8.60 13.84 -0.01
CA LYS A 383 8.66 15.24 0.47
C LYS A 383 8.58 15.34 1.99
N PHE A 384 7.79 14.47 2.63
CA PHE A 384 7.69 14.41 4.09
C PHE A 384 9.01 13.94 4.71
N LEU A 385 9.63 12.90 4.16
CA LEU A 385 10.92 12.39 4.61
C LEU A 385 12.04 13.42 4.41
N GLU A 386 12.09 14.07 3.25
CA GLU A 386 13.05 15.15 2.95
C GLU A 386 12.89 16.33 3.90
N ALA A 387 11.65 16.69 4.28
CA ALA A 387 11.38 17.75 5.25
C ALA A 387 11.87 17.42 6.67
N ILE A 388 12.00 16.14 7.03
CA ILE A 388 12.63 15.67 8.27
C ILE A 388 14.16 15.74 8.16
N GLY A 389 14.70 15.83 6.95
CA GLY A 389 16.13 15.79 6.65
C GLY A 389 16.64 14.40 6.27
N ILE A 390 15.75 13.44 5.97
CA ILE A 390 16.12 12.08 5.59
C ILE A 390 16.58 12.05 4.13
N LYS A 391 17.75 11.47 3.89
CA LYS A 391 18.33 11.28 2.55
C LYS A 391 17.65 10.13 1.82
N ILE A 392 17.35 10.33 0.54
CA ILE A 392 16.80 9.32 -0.37
C ILE A 392 17.91 8.92 -1.34
N GLY A 393 18.25 7.63 -1.37
CA GLY A 393 19.35 7.05 -2.15
C GLY A 393 18.95 6.52 -3.53
#